data_AF-M5TDH0-F1
#
_entry.id   AF-M5TDH0-F1
#
_cell.length_a   1.000
_cell.length_b   1.000
_cell.length_c   1.000
_cell.angle_alpha   90.00
_cell.angle_beta   90.00
_cell.angle_gamma   90.00
#
_symmetry.space_group_name_H-M   'P 1'
#
loop_
_entity.id
_entity.type
_entity.pdbx_description
1 polymer ?
#
loop_
_entity_poly.entity_id
_entity_poly.type
_entity_poly.pdbx_seq_one_letter_code
_entity_poly.pdbx_strand_id
1 'polypeptide(L)'
;MILIKRLTGVIGLDQPIATLTKIIRVTILINLLMVASELFTEFYTGGSHVSAAKYLFFGLHGKTALVPWTWTAIGLNITAALLFLWSGILSERWRPLLITACTMAFVGTWIEKGMGLIIPGFIPSTLHEIVEYVPSQLEWKVTVGIWAFGLMIFTIAIKTALPTLKRPIH
;
A
#
# COMPACT_ATOMS: atom_id res chain seq x y z
N MET A 1 9.87 11.93 -3.68
CA MET A 1 10.86 12.55 -4.60
C MET A 1 10.36 13.80 -5.30
N ILE A 2 9.11 13.88 -5.77
CA ILE A 2 8.60 15.09 -6.43
C ILE A 2 8.50 16.28 -5.46
N LEU A 3 8.09 16.04 -4.20
CA LEU A 3 8.16 17.07 -3.15
C LEU A 3 9.59 17.58 -2.93
N ILE A 4 10.59 16.70 -2.97
CA ILE A 4 12.01 17.08 -2.85
C ILE A 4 12.41 17.95 -4.05
N LYS A 5 12.11 17.53 -5.29
CA LYS A 5 12.38 18.31 -6.50
C LYS A 5 11.79 19.73 -6.41
N ARG A 6 10.55 19.87 -5.90
CA ARG A 6 9.88 21.18 -5.74
C ARG A 6 10.43 22.02 -4.59
N LEU A 7 10.71 21.43 -3.43
CA LEU A 7 11.08 22.17 -2.22
C LEU A 7 12.58 22.44 -2.11
N THR A 8 13.42 21.59 -2.69
CA THR A 8 14.87 21.67 -2.50
C THR A 8 15.64 21.99 -3.77
N GLY A 9 15.00 21.94 -4.95
CA GLY A 9 15.60 22.34 -6.23
C GLY A 9 16.73 21.41 -6.70
N VAL A 10 16.78 20.18 -6.22
CA VAL A 10 17.77 19.17 -6.64
C VAL A 10 17.49 18.75 -8.10
N ILE A 11 18.52 18.84 -8.94
CA ILE A 11 18.48 18.48 -10.37
C ILE A 11 18.84 16.98 -10.52
N GLY A 12 18.33 16.30 -11.55
CA GLY A 12 18.71 14.91 -11.87
C GLY A 12 17.85 13.82 -11.20
N LEU A 13 16.74 14.17 -10.55
CA LEU A 13 15.82 13.20 -9.93
C LEU A 13 14.97 12.39 -10.92
N ASP A 14 14.97 12.74 -12.20
CA ASP A 14 14.07 12.16 -13.19
C ASP A 14 14.47 10.73 -13.59
N GLN A 15 15.77 10.46 -13.66
CA GLN A 15 16.29 9.13 -13.95
C GLN A 15 16.03 8.15 -12.79
N PRO A 16 16.27 8.49 -11.49
CA PRO A 16 15.82 7.67 -10.36
C PRO A 16 14.31 7.41 -10.35
N ILE A 17 13.48 8.42 -10.63
CA ILE A 17 12.02 8.27 -10.70
C ILE A 17 11.64 7.26 -11.79
N ALA A 18 12.25 7.36 -12.98
CA ALA A 18 11.99 6.44 -14.08
C ALA A 18 12.40 5.00 -13.72
N THR A 19 13.57 4.81 -13.09
CA THR A 19 14.04 3.48 -12.65
C THR A 19 13.12 2.87 -11.60
N LEU A 20 12.73 3.64 -10.57
CA LEU A 20 11.78 3.17 -9.56
C LEU A 20 10.43 2.83 -10.17
N THR A 21 9.94 3.62 -11.12
CA THR A 21 8.68 3.35 -11.81
C THR A 21 8.74 2.05 -12.62
N LYS A 22 9.88 1.76 -13.27
CA LYS A 22 10.10 0.48 -13.98
C LYS A 22 10.10 -0.71 -13.02
N ILE A 23 10.69 -0.56 -11.83
CA ILE A 23 10.65 -1.60 -10.80
C ILE A 23 9.20 -1.81 -10.33
N ILE A 24 8.48 -0.74 -10.01
CA ILE A 24 7.09 -0.79 -9.55
C ILE A 24 6.18 -1.46 -10.57
N ARG A 25 6.38 -1.20 -11.87
CA ARG A 25 5.62 -1.86 -12.96
C ARG A 25 5.67 -3.39 -12.89
N VAL A 26 6.80 -3.95 -12.46
CA VAL A 26 6.95 -5.40 -12.30
C VAL A 26 6.42 -5.85 -10.95
N THR A 27 6.80 -5.16 -9.87
CA THR A 27 6.43 -5.59 -8.51
C THR A 27 4.95 -5.49 -8.22
N ILE A 28 4.21 -4.56 -8.83
CA ILE A 28 2.76 -4.44 -8.67
C ILE A 28 2.02 -5.64 -9.27
N LEU A 29 2.52 -6.19 -10.38
CA LEU A 29 1.96 -7.40 -10.98
C LEU A 29 2.25 -8.63 -10.12
N ILE A 30 3.44 -8.69 -9.52
CA ILE A 30 3.79 -9.74 -8.56
C ILE A 30 2.89 -9.64 -7.33
N ASN A 31 2.63 -8.43 -6.79
CA ASN A 31 1.71 -8.25 -5.67
C ASN A 31 0.30 -8.76 -6.03
N LEU A 32 -0.24 -8.42 -7.20
CA LEU A 32 -1.54 -8.93 -7.65
C LEU A 32 -1.55 -10.45 -7.82
N LEU A 33 -0.48 -11.03 -8.36
CA LEU A 33 -0.33 -12.49 -8.46
C LEU A 33 -0.35 -13.14 -7.06
N MET A 34 0.29 -12.52 -6.08
CA MET A 34 0.31 -13.03 -4.70
C MET A 34 -1.07 -12.96 -4.05
N VAL A 35 -1.82 -11.88 -4.26
CA VAL A 35 -3.22 -11.79 -3.81
C VAL A 35 -4.07 -12.90 -4.45
N ALA A 36 -3.89 -13.16 -5.74
CA ALA A 36 -4.61 -14.24 -6.41
C ALA A 36 -4.21 -15.62 -5.87
N SER A 37 -2.94 -15.85 -5.55
CA SER A 37 -2.46 -17.10 -4.94
C SER A 37 -2.99 -17.28 -3.52
N GLU A 38 -3.06 -16.21 -2.74
CA GLU A 38 -3.62 -16.19 -1.39
C GLU A 38 -5.10 -16.57 -1.44
N LEU A 39 -5.87 -15.93 -2.34
CA LEU A 39 -7.26 -16.26 -2.63
C LEU A 39 -7.41 -17.75 -3.01
N PHE A 40 -6.62 -18.23 -3.97
CA PHE A 40 -6.69 -19.63 -4.41
C PHE A 40 -6.43 -20.60 -3.25
N THR A 41 -5.40 -20.34 -2.45
CA THR A 41 -5.01 -21.22 -1.33
C THR A 41 -6.08 -21.25 -0.25
N GLU A 42 -6.66 -20.11 0.09
CA GLU A 42 -7.76 -20.00 1.06
C GLU A 42 -9.02 -20.74 0.63
N PHE A 43 -9.41 -20.66 -0.65
CA PHE A 43 -10.62 -21.32 -1.14
C PHE A 43 -10.42 -22.81 -1.46
N TYR A 44 -9.21 -23.23 -1.83
CA TYR A 44 -8.93 -24.61 -2.22
C TYR A 44 -8.70 -25.54 -1.02
N THR A 45 -8.10 -25.06 0.07
CA THR A 45 -7.71 -25.91 1.22
C THR A 45 -8.89 -26.37 2.10
N GLY A 46 -10.10 -25.83 1.92
CA GLY A 46 -11.35 -26.45 2.43
C GLY A 46 -11.53 -26.55 3.96
N GLY A 47 -10.60 -26.02 4.76
CA GLY A 47 -10.58 -26.18 6.24
C GLY A 47 -11.17 -25.02 7.06
N SER A 48 -10.83 -24.94 8.35
CA SER A 48 -11.24 -23.87 9.28
C SER A 48 -10.87 -22.46 8.78
N HIS A 49 -9.83 -22.32 7.96
CA HIS A 49 -9.43 -21.07 7.30
C HIS A 49 -10.44 -20.55 6.26
N VAL A 50 -11.33 -21.40 5.73
CA VAL A 50 -12.39 -20.98 4.80
C VAL A 50 -13.40 -20.07 5.50
N SER A 51 -13.57 -20.20 6.83
CA SER A 51 -14.45 -19.32 7.60
C SER A 51 -13.87 -17.90 7.72
N ALA A 52 -12.57 -17.76 7.93
CA ALA A 52 -11.88 -16.47 7.94
C ALA A 52 -11.92 -15.80 6.54
N ALA A 53 -11.66 -16.57 5.48
CA ALA A 53 -11.69 -16.10 4.10
C ALA A 53 -13.10 -15.70 3.64
N LYS A 54 -14.13 -16.50 3.96
CA LYS A 54 -15.53 -16.14 3.67
C LYS A 54 -15.94 -14.87 4.41
N TYR A 55 -15.48 -14.68 5.64
CA TYR A 55 -15.72 -13.46 6.41
C TYR A 55 -15.05 -12.24 5.76
N LEU A 56 -13.83 -12.41 5.26
CA LEU A 56 -13.04 -11.36 4.62
C LEU A 56 -13.63 -10.87 3.28
N PHE A 57 -14.12 -11.80 2.45
CA PHE A 57 -14.56 -11.49 1.08
C PHE A 57 -16.07 -11.31 0.94
N PHE A 58 -16.87 -12.04 1.73
CA PHE A 58 -18.32 -12.11 1.61
C PHE A 58 -19.07 -11.79 2.91
N GLY A 59 -18.38 -11.75 4.04
CA GLY A 59 -18.98 -11.63 5.36
C GLY A 59 -19.52 -12.97 5.87
N LEU A 60 -19.71 -13.08 7.19
CA LEU A 60 -20.18 -14.29 7.85
C LEU A 60 -21.07 -13.90 9.03
N HIS A 61 -22.22 -14.57 9.19
CA HIS A 61 -23.17 -14.34 10.29
C HIS A 61 -23.62 -12.86 10.47
N GLY A 62 -23.83 -12.13 9.37
CA GLY A 62 -24.27 -10.72 9.40
C GLY A 62 -23.16 -9.71 9.72
N LYS A 63 -21.92 -10.18 9.89
CA LYS A 63 -20.74 -9.38 10.18
C LYS A 63 -19.98 -9.11 8.88
N THR A 64 -19.80 -7.83 8.53
CA THR A 64 -19.28 -7.42 7.20
C THR A 64 -18.21 -6.33 7.27
N ALA A 65 -17.75 -5.96 8.47
CA ALA A 65 -16.88 -4.81 8.68
C ALA A 65 -15.60 -4.79 7.81
N LEU A 66 -15.01 -5.96 7.50
CA LEU A 66 -13.78 -6.08 6.70
C LEU A 66 -14.01 -6.19 5.18
N VAL A 67 -15.20 -6.55 4.74
CA VAL A 67 -15.51 -6.77 3.31
C VAL A 67 -15.25 -5.52 2.46
N PRO A 68 -15.72 -4.31 2.84
CA PRO A 68 -15.47 -3.10 2.06
C PRO A 68 -13.97 -2.78 1.96
N TRP A 69 -13.18 -3.06 3.01
CA TRP A 69 -11.75 -2.81 3.02
C TRP A 69 -11.01 -3.71 2.03
N THR A 70 -11.35 -5.01 2.00
CA THR A 70 -10.76 -5.98 1.07
C THR A 70 -11.03 -5.58 -0.39
N TRP A 71 -12.28 -5.27 -0.72
CA TRP A 71 -12.64 -4.85 -2.08
C TRP A 71 -12.04 -3.50 -2.47
N THR A 72 -11.93 -2.56 -1.52
CA THR A 72 -11.23 -1.28 -1.74
C THR A 72 -9.75 -1.51 -2.02
N ALA A 73 -9.08 -2.38 -1.26
CA ALA A 73 -7.67 -2.71 -1.46
C ALA A 73 -7.42 -3.33 -2.84
N ILE A 74 -8.23 -4.31 -3.23
CA ILE A 74 -8.15 -4.97 -4.54
C ILE A 74 -8.40 -3.96 -5.66
N GLY A 75 -9.46 -3.16 -5.54
CA GLY A 75 -9.78 -2.11 -6.51
C GLY A 75 -8.64 -1.11 -6.68
N LEU A 76 -8.04 -0.64 -5.58
CA LEU A 76 -6.91 0.28 -5.60
C LEU A 76 -5.65 -0.35 -6.24
N ASN A 77 -5.32 -1.59 -5.91
CA ASN A 77 -4.15 -2.27 -6.49
C ASN A 77 -4.33 -2.57 -7.99
N ILE A 78 -5.52 -3.02 -8.41
CA ILE A 78 -5.82 -3.28 -9.83
C ILE A 78 -5.76 -1.96 -10.63
N THR A 79 -6.44 -0.92 -10.15
CA THR A 79 -6.43 0.38 -10.83
C THR A 79 -5.03 0.99 -10.89
N ALA A 80 -4.24 0.89 -9.81
CA ALA A 80 -2.84 1.31 -9.81
C ALA A 80 -2.00 0.51 -10.81
N ALA A 81 -2.16 -0.82 -10.88
CA ALA A 81 -1.46 -1.66 -11.85
C ALA A 81 -1.78 -1.27 -13.30
N LEU A 82 -3.07 -1.02 -13.62
CA LEU A 82 -3.48 -0.54 -14.94
C LEU A 82 -2.84 0.81 -15.30
N LEU A 83 -2.79 1.75 -14.34
CA LEU A 83 -2.13 3.04 -14.52
C LEU A 83 -0.61 2.88 -14.74
N PHE A 84 0.04 1.96 -14.04
CA PHE A 84 1.47 1.70 -14.20
C PHE A 84 1.79 1.01 -15.52
N LEU A 85 0.93 0.11 -16.01
CA LEU A 85 1.07 -0.54 -17.30
C LEU A 85 0.95 0.45 -18.47
N TRP A 86 0.27 1.57 -18.28
CA TRP A 86 0.20 2.60 -19.31
C TRP A 86 1.58 3.23 -19.57
N SER A 87 2.04 3.13 -20.81
CA SER A 87 3.35 3.63 -21.24
C SER A 87 3.54 5.14 -21.00
N GLY A 88 2.45 5.91 -21.07
CA GLY A 88 2.43 7.37 -20.90
C GLY A 88 2.69 7.89 -19.48
N ILE A 89 2.63 7.02 -18.46
CA ILE A 89 2.71 7.43 -17.04
C ILE A 89 4.06 8.06 -16.65
N LEU A 90 5.15 7.74 -17.37
CA LEU A 90 6.47 8.34 -17.14
C LEU A 90 6.62 9.75 -17.73
N SER A 91 5.66 10.21 -18.55
CA SER A 91 5.74 11.54 -19.13
C SER A 91 5.63 12.62 -18.05
N GLU A 92 6.43 13.68 -18.18
CA GLU A 92 6.39 14.86 -17.32
C GLU A 92 4.96 15.44 -17.19
N ARG A 93 4.19 15.38 -18.28
CA ARG A 93 2.80 15.87 -18.35
C ARG A 93 1.87 15.11 -17.40
N TRP A 94 2.12 13.83 -17.16
CA TRP A 94 1.29 12.94 -16.36
C TRP A 94 1.85 12.70 -14.95
N ARG A 95 2.77 13.55 -14.48
CA ARG A 95 3.31 13.48 -13.10
C ARG A 95 2.25 13.44 -12.00
N PRO A 96 1.16 14.23 -12.05
CA PRO A 96 0.10 14.13 -11.04
C PRO A 96 -0.52 12.73 -11.03
N LEU A 97 -0.71 12.13 -12.20
CA LEU A 97 -1.26 10.78 -12.34
C LEU A 97 -0.29 9.70 -11.81
N LEU A 98 1.02 9.89 -12.00
CA LEU A 98 2.03 9.01 -11.42
C LEU A 98 1.98 9.07 -9.88
N ILE A 99 1.80 10.25 -9.29
CA ILE A 99 1.65 10.39 -7.84
C ILE A 99 0.39 9.67 -7.37
N THR A 100 -0.75 9.87 -8.03
CA THR A 100 -1.99 9.19 -7.64
C THR A 100 -1.85 7.68 -7.76
N ALA A 101 -1.23 7.17 -8.82
CA ALA A 101 -0.98 5.73 -8.99
C ALA A 101 -0.10 5.17 -7.86
N CYS A 102 0.98 5.86 -7.50
CA CYS A 102 1.83 5.49 -6.36
C CYS A 102 1.06 5.50 -5.03
N THR A 103 0.23 6.52 -4.79
CA THR A 103 -0.59 6.60 -3.58
C THR A 103 -1.63 5.49 -3.53
N MET A 104 -2.30 5.20 -4.65
CA MET A 104 -3.27 4.11 -4.73
C MET A 104 -2.62 2.75 -4.49
N ALA A 105 -1.47 2.48 -5.10
CA ALA A 105 -0.71 1.25 -4.85
C ALA A 105 -0.31 1.15 -3.37
N PHE A 106 0.23 2.23 -2.80
CA PHE A 106 0.64 2.25 -1.40
C PHE A 106 -0.53 1.99 -0.44
N VAL A 107 -1.63 2.73 -0.58
CA VAL A 107 -2.82 2.59 0.27
C VAL A 107 -3.48 1.23 0.05
N GLY A 108 -3.57 0.75 -1.19
CA GLY A 108 -4.11 -0.56 -1.54
C GLY A 108 -3.32 -1.69 -0.85
N THR A 109 -2.00 -1.73 -1.04
CA THR A 109 -1.13 -2.73 -0.38
C THR A 109 -1.14 -2.60 1.14
N TRP A 110 -1.21 -1.37 1.69
CA TRP A 110 -1.31 -1.15 3.13
C TRP A 110 -2.60 -1.71 3.73
N ILE A 111 -3.74 -1.51 3.06
CA ILE A 111 -5.02 -2.10 3.50
C ILE A 111 -4.97 -3.61 3.35
N GLU A 112 -4.50 -4.13 2.22
CA GLU A 112 -4.37 -5.57 1.95
C GLU A 112 -3.56 -6.29 3.04
N LYS A 113 -2.34 -5.80 3.34
CA LYS A 113 -1.46 -6.45 4.31
C LYS A 113 -1.74 -6.06 5.75
N GLY A 114 -2.20 -4.85 6.02
CA GLY A 114 -2.56 -4.40 7.35
C GLY A 114 -3.89 -4.96 7.81
N MET A 115 -4.97 -4.59 7.12
CA MET A 115 -6.32 -4.98 7.51
C MET A 115 -6.74 -6.33 6.94
N GLY A 116 -6.31 -6.65 5.72
CA GLY A 116 -6.71 -7.87 5.01
C GLY A 116 -5.98 -9.14 5.44
N LEU A 117 -4.73 -9.04 5.91
CA LEU A 117 -3.92 -10.22 6.26
C LEU A 117 -3.76 -10.40 7.78
N ILE A 118 -3.42 -9.33 8.51
CA ILE A 118 -3.13 -9.45 9.95
C ILE A 118 -4.41 -9.75 10.74
N ILE A 119 -5.49 -9.00 10.49
CA ILE A 119 -6.71 -9.07 11.29
C ILE A 119 -7.43 -10.43 11.16
N PRO A 120 -7.62 -10.99 9.95
CA PRO A 120 -8.31 -12.28 9.81
C PRO A 120 -7.48 -13.45 10.34
N GLY A 121 -6.15 -13.31 10.45
CA GLY A 121 -5.30 -14.28 11.14
C GLY A 121 -5.65 -14.48 12.62
N PHE A 122 -6.37 -13.54 13.23
CA PHE A 122 -6.85 -13.62 14.62
C PHE A 122 -8.36 -13.93 14.73
N ILE A 123 -9.07 -14.12 13.61
CA ILE A 123 -10.53 -14.36 13.57
C ILE A 123 -10.80 -15.63 12.73
N PRO A 124 -11.49 -16.65 13.27
CA PRO A 124 -12.16 -16.72 14.57
C PRO A 124 -11.17 -16.88 15.72
N SER A 125 -11.54 -16.35 16.91
CA SER A 125 -10.73 -16.54 18.11
C SER A 125 -10.60 -18.03 18.45
N THR A 126 -9.66 -18.40 19.33
CA THR A 126 -9.51 -19.78 19.82
C THR A 126 -10.81 -20.32 20.46
N LEU A 127 -11.72 -19.42 20.87
CA LEU A 127 -13.05 -19.72 21.38
C LEU A 127 -14.15 -19.82 20.31
N HIS A 128 -13.81 -19.74 19.02
CA HIS A 128 -14.73 -19.68 17.87
C HIS A 128 -15.68 -18.47 17.85
N GLU A 129 -15.35 -17.39 18.58
CA GLU A 129 -16.12 -16.14 18.52
C GLU A 129 -15.65 -15.26 17.35
N ILE A 130 -16.62 -14.73 16.59
CA ILE A 130 -16.39 -13.78 15.50
C ILE A 130 -16.52 -12.37 16.09
N VAL A 131 -15.37 -11.74 16.39
CA VAL A 131 -15.32 -10.35 16.87
C VAL A 131 -15.07 -9.43 15.67
N GLU A 132 -15.96 -8.47 15.47
CA GLU A 132 -15.76 -7.43 14.45
C GLU A 132 -14.65 -6.48 14.87
N TYR A 133 -13.60 -6.36 14.04
CA TYR A 133 -12.57 -5.35 14.22
C TYR A 133 -12.97 -4.06 13.53
N VAL A 134 -13.00 -2.97 14.30
CA VAL A 134 -13.05 -1.60 13.79
C VAL A 134 -11.92 -0.83 14.50
N PRO A 135 -11.01 -0.20 13.75
CA PRO A 135 -9.89 0.49 14.37
C PRO A 135 -10.39 1.62 15.28
N SER A 136 -9.92 1.60 16.51
CA SER A 136 -10.23 2.56 17.56
C SER A 136 -9.56 3.91 17.29
N GLN A 137 -10.08 4.97 17.93
CA GLN A 137 -9.47 6.30 17.85
C GLN A 137 -8.04 6.33 18.37
N LEU A 138 -7.70 5.46 19.34
CA LEU A 138 -6.34 5.37 19.88
C LEU A 138 -5.38 4.75 18.88
N GLU A 139 -5.78 3.67 18.20
CA GLU A 139 -4.96 3.05 17.14
C GLU A 139 -4.66 4.06 16.03
N TRP A 140 -5.66 4.83 15.58
CA TRP A 140 -5.44 5.90 14.60
C TRP A 140 -4.44 6.96 15.08
N LYS A 141 -4.53 7.41 16.34
CA LYS A 141 -3.58 8.37 16.90
C LYS A 141 -2.16 7.81 16.95
N VAL A 142 -2.00 6.55 17.33
CA VAL A 142 -0.70 5.87 17.36
C VAL A 142 -0.14 5.74 15.95
N THR A 143 -0.93 5.31 14.97
CA THR A 143 -0.51 5.24 13.56
C THR A 143 -0.04 6.61 13.06
N VAL A 144 -0.83 7.67 13.27
CA VAL A 144 -0.45 9.04 12.88
C VAL A 144 0.83 9.49 13.59
N GLY A 145 1.01 9.15 14.87
CA GLY A 145 2.23 9.42 15.62
C GLY A 145 3.47 8.76 15.02
N ILE A 146 3.38 7.49 14.63
CA ILE A 146 4.47 6.76 13.95
C ILE A 146 4.83 7.42 12.62
N TRP A 147 3.81 7.79 11.83
CA TRP A 147 4.02 8.52 10.57
C TRP A 147 4.68 9.87 10.78
N ALA A 148 4.22 10.66 11.75
CA ALA A 148 4.79 11.96 12.08
C ALA A 148 6.26 11.83 12.52
N PHE A 149 6.58 10.84 13.35
CA PHE A 149 7.94 10.57 13.78
C PHE A 149 8.85 10.17 12.62
N GLY A 150 8.39 9.27 11.74
CA GLY A 150 9.12 8.89 10.53
C GLY A 150 9.38 10.07 9.59
N LEU A 151 8.38 10.94 9.38
CA LEU A 151 8.52 12.16 8.58
C LEU A 151 9.48 13.16 9.21
N MET A 152 9.50 13.26 10.55
CA MET A 152 10.47 14.10 11.27
C MET A 152 11.90 13.61 11.03
N ILE A 153 12.17 12.33 11.21
CA ILE A 153 13.50 11.73 10.94
C ILE A 153 13.89 11.97 9.48
N PHE A 154 12.99 11.70 8.54
CA PHE A 154 13.23 11.92 7.12
C PHE A 154 13.56 13.38 6.79
N THR A 155 12.87 14.33 7.44
CA THR A 155 13.11 15.76 7.26
C THR A 155 14.50 16.16 7.76
N ILE A 156 14.92 15.64 8.92
CA ILE A 156 16.26 15.88 9.46
C ILE A 156 17.33 15.32 8.52
N ALA A 157 17.17 14.06 8.09
CA ALA A 157 18.11 13.38 7.19
C ALA A 157 18.24 14.08 5.83
N ILE A 158 17.14 14.59 5.26
CA ILE A 158 17.23 15.39 4.04
C ILE A 158 18.01 16.67 4.29
N LYS A 159 17.69 17.41 5.36
CA LYS A 159 18.37 18.69 5.64
C LYS A 159 19.89 18.51 5.78
N THR A 160 20.35 17.42 6.39
CA THR A 160 21.78 17.12 6.52
C THR A 160 22.41 16.67 5.20
N ALA A 161 21.69 15.95 4.35
CA ALA A 161 22.18 15.46 3.05
C ALA A 161 22.07 16.49 1.90
N LEU A 162 21.31 17.57 2.06
CA LEU A 162 21.12 18.57 0.99
C LEU A 162 22.42 19.21 0.48
N PRO A 163 23.40 19.57 1.34
CA PRO A 163 24.66 20.16 0.87
C PRO A 163 25.46 19.23 -0.04
N THR A 164 25.44 17.92 0.20
CA THR A 164 26.13 16.94 -0.65
C THR A 164 25.38 16.69 -1.94
N LEU A 165 24.04 16.63 -1.91
CA LEU A 165 23.23 16.44 -3.12
C LEU A 165 23.24 17.64 -4.09
N LYS A 166 23.45 18.86 -3.59
CA LYS A 166 23.49 20.08 -4.42
C LYS A 166 24.86 20.38 -4.99
N ARG A 167 25.91 19.74 -4.49
CA ARG A 167 27.29 20.04 -4.91
C ARG A 167 27.51 19.43 -6.30
N PRO A 168 27.85 20.22 -7.33
CA PRO A 168 28.26 19.67 -8.60
C PRO A 168 29.52 18.83 -8.38
N ILE A 169 29.49 17.59 -8.86
CA ILE A 169 30.65 16.70 -8.85
C ILE A 169 31.62 17.30 -9.88
N HIS A 170 32.64 18.00 -9.40
CA HIS A 170 33.80 18.38 -10.20
C HIS A 170 34.74 17.18 -10.32
#